data_AF-A0A8J9V8R7-F1
#
_entry.id   AF-A0A8J9V8R7-F1
#
_cell.length_a   1.000
_cell.length_b   1.000
_cell.length_c   1.000
_cell.angle_alpha   90.00
_cell.angle_beta   90.00
_cell.angle_gamma   90.00
#
_symmetry.space_group_name_H-M   'P 1'
#
loop_
_entity.id
_entity.type
_entity.pdbx_description
1 polymer ?
#
loop_
_entity_poly.entity_id
_entity_poly.type
_entity_poly.pdbx_seq_one_letter_code
_entity_poly.pdbx_strand_id
1 'polypeptide(L)'
;MALNKYMHPRNKYKNNPPDFATLAKKYPDFAQYVTYNKSETRGFINFKEPEAMRCLTCTLLKEDFGLEVEIPNDRLIPTLPLRLNYIHWIEDLLEGMGDVMKAAGDSGKVTGIDIGAGACCIYPLLGCTLNSWNFLATEVDPTSFTYAVNNVSRNNKQDNITVKHVQRDEGLLKVLEEDETRYDFCMCNPPFYANDLEAQGLMPDRGSERPLPSSISTASEAERVACGGEVGHVGRIILESLQLQQRIGFYTSMLGKKSSLKPLKEMLKEKGIENFACTEFCQGRTMRWGIVWTFHENFTLPKKKSKPPITTVVPEKYLQHLMKHAAQTGGMQNTRVQLVSNAIKQLLGELQVPFQESAPPSPDHRVSLTLTPTENTWIHNRKRRRQKSREAREGQKQVEQPLLLQFDTEEQKEPMAEQSTPNTEEEKMEHDGSHVGEGGTPVKGNDADSKKMETTEGAANGATSPGKRGASEVSASEELLFKACLSISMIDKGIVMEMAWLEGKDKDGMNQLVCYIKSQFTKV
;
A
#
# COMPACT_ATOMS: atom_id res chain seq x y z
N MET A 1 -19.10 2.18 -2.32
CA MET A 1 -18.40 1.12 -1.56
C MET A 1 -17.86 1.70 -0.26
N ALA A 2 -17.31 0.88 0.66
CA ALA A 2 -16.96 1.30 2.02
C ALA A 2 -15.95 2.46 2.12
N LEU A 3 -15.09 2.66 1.11
CA LEU A 3 -14.10 3.74 1.09
C LEU A 3 -14.54 5.00 0.31
N ASN A 4 -15.69 5.00 -0.40
CA ASN A 4 -16.13 6.17 -1.17
C ASN A 4 -16.33 7.43 -0.30
N LYS A 5 -16.74 7.27 0.96
CA LYS A 5 -16.83 8.38 1.93
C LYS A 5 -15.51 9.12 2.17
N TYR A 6 -14.37 8.47 1.85
CA TYR A 6 -13.02 9.04 1.93
C TYR A 6 -12.48 9.54 0.58
N MET A 7 -13.30 9.58 -0.48
CA MET A 7 -13.00 10.41 -1.67
C MET A 7 -12.91 11.89 -1.25
N HIS A 8 -12.20 12.69 -2.03
CA HIS A 8 -12.09 14.13 -1.81
C HIS A 8 -13.48 14.79 -1.72
N PRO A 9 -13.75 15.73 -0.78
CA PRO A 9 -15.08 16.35 -0.64
C PRO A 9 -15.68 16.94 -1.93
N ARG A 10 -14.87 17.58 -2.79
CA ARG A 10 -15.29 18.16 -4.08
C ARG A 10 -15.47 17.14 -5.22
N ASN A 11 -15.06 15.88 -5.05
CA ASN A 11 -15.14 14.84 -6.09
C ASN A 11 -16.59 14.46 -6.39
N LYS A 12 -17.10 14.77 -7.59
CA LYS A 12 -18.50 14.54 -7.98
C LYS A 12 -18.98 13.09 -7.78
N TYR A 13 -18.10 12.11 -7.92
CA TYR A 13 -18.43 10.68 -7.76
C TYR A 13 -18.49 10.18 -6.30
N LYS A 14 -18.23 11.05 -5.31
CA LYS A 14 -18.21 10.71 -3.88
C LYS A 14 -19.54 10.18 -3.38
N ASN A 15 -20.61 10.94 -3.63
CA ASN A 15 -21.98 10.61 -3.26
C ASN A 15 -22.79 10.10 -4.45
N ASN A 16 -22.42 10.52 -5.68
CA ASN A 16 -23.15 10.25 -6.92
C ASN A 16 -22.31 9.33 -7.82
N PRO A 17 -22.24 8.01 -7.55
CA PRO A 17 -21.57 7.08 -8.45
C PRO A 17 -22.31 7.02 -9.80
N PRO A 18 -21.61 6.80 -10.94
CA PRO A 18 -22.27 6.73 -12.25
C PRO A 18 -23.36 5.65 -12.31
N ASP A 19 -24.51 6.00 -12.90
CA ASP A 19 -25.54 5.03 -13.24
C ASP A 19 -25.33 4.50 -14.66
N PHE A 20 -24.80 3.28 -14.75
CA PHE A 20 -24.56 2.60 -16.02
C PHE A 20 -25.85 2.33 -16.82
N ALA A 21 -27.01 2.21 -16.18
CA ALA A 21 -28.28 2.01 -16.90
C ALA A 21 -28.76 3.29 -17.59
N THR A 22 -28.58 4.45 -16.95
CA THR A 22 -28.85 5.76 -17.59
C THR A 22 -27.82 6.07 -18.68
N LEU A 23 -26.54 5.80 -18.45
CA LEU A 23 -25.49 5.99 -19.46
C LEU A 23 -25.71 5.10 -20.70
N ALA A 24 -26.05 3.83 -20.53
CA ALA A 24 -26.34 2.91 -21.63
C ALA A 24 -27.50 3.39 -22.52
N LYS A 25 -28.52 4.05 -21.96
CA LYS A 25 -29.64 4.63 -22.72
C LYS A 25 -29.24 5.86 -23.55
N LYS A 26 -28.16 6.55 -23.17
CA LYS A 26 -27.67 7.76 -23.85
C LYS A 26 -26.53 7.49 -24.84
N TYR A 27 -25.75 6.44 -24.60
CA TYR A 27 -24.55 6.09 -25.38
C TYR A 27 -24.64 4.62 -25.87
N PRO A 28 -25.07 4.38 -27.12
CA PRO A 28 -25.18 3.03 -27.69
C PRO A 28 -23.87 2.24 -27.64
N ASP A 29 -22.74 2.89 -27.93
CA ASP A 29 -21.40 2.28 -27.89
C ASP A 29 -21.01 1.80 -26.49
N PHE A 30 -21.60 2.39 -25.44
CA PHE A 30 -21.42 1.95 -24.06
C PHE A 30 -22.42 0.86 -23.66
N ALA A 31 -23.63 0.87 -24.23
CA ALA A 31 -24.70 -0.07 -23.91
C ALA A 31 -24.30 -1.53 -24.09
N GLN A 32 -23.49 -1.84 -25.11
CA GLN A 32 -23.00 -3.21 -25.38
C GLN A 32 -22.18 -3.81 -24.22
N TYR A 33 -21.58 -2.98 -23.37
CA TYR A 33 -20.78 -3.41 -22.21
C TYR A 33 -21.57 -3.44 -20.89
N VAL A 34 -22.86 -3.08 -20.91
CA VAL A 34 -23.71 -3.01 -19.71
C VAL A 34 -24.63 -4.22 -19.60
N THR A 35 -24.30 -5.09 -18.64
CA THR A 35 -25.16 -6.19 -18.20
C THR A 35 -26.17 -5.71 -17.16
N TYR A 36 -27.32 -6.37 -17.05
CA TYR A 36 -28.39 -5.97 -16.11
C TYR A 36 -28.65 -7.05 -15.05
N ASN A 37 -29.21 -6.65 -13.90
CA ASN A 37 -29.76 -7.60 -12.94
C ASN A 37 -31.10 -8.19 -13.42
N LYS A 38 -31.58 -9.25 -12.75
CA LYS A 38 -32.86 -9.95 -13.05
C LYS A 38 -34.13 -9.07 -13.04
N SER A 39 -34.04 -7.80 -12.65
CA SER A 39 -35.15 -6.84 -12.67
C SER A 39 -34.92 -5.67 -13.62
N GLU A 40 -33.84 -5.69 -14.42
CA GLU A 40 -33.43 -4.70 -15.43
C GLU A 40 -33.25 -3.24 -14.96
N THR A 41 -33.52 -2.97 -13.68
CA THR A 41 -33.39 -1.66 -13.03
C THR A 41 -31.96 -1.16 -12.83
N ARG A 42 -30.95 -2.03 -12.92
CA ARG A 42 -29.56 -1.68 -12.57
C ARG A 42 -28.55 -2.30 -13.52
N GLY A 43 -27.76 -1.44 -14.15
CA GLY A 43 -26.63 -1.79 -15.00
C GLY A 43 -25.36 -2.14 -14.20
N PHE A 44 -24.56 -3.03 -14.75
CA PHE A 44 -23.29 -3.52 -14.24
C PHE A 44 -22.31 -3.72 -15.40
N ILE A 45 -21.06 -3.30 -15.20
CA ILE A 45 -19.97 -3.39 -16.18
C ILE A 45 -18.88 -4.36 -15.71
N ASN A 46 -18.26 -5.06 -16.66
CA ASN A 46 -17.12 -5.92 -16.40
C ASN A 46 -15.80 -5.12 -16.28
N PHE A 47 -15.44 -4.69 -15.07
CA PHE A 47 -14.21 -3.91 -14.82
C PHE A 47 -12.89 -4.64 -15.18
N LYS A 48 -12.93 -5.94 -15.53
CA LYS A 48 -11.78 -6.71 -16.01
C LYS A 48 -11.59 -6.66 -17.54
N GLU A 49 -12.53 -6.05 -18.27
CA GLU A 49 -12.52 -5.98 -19.72
C GLU A 49 -11.97 -4.63 -20.20
N PRO A 50 -10.87 -4.59 -20.96
CA PRO A 50 -10.25 -3.35 -21.42
C PRO A 50 -11.20 -2.44 -22.20
N GLU A 51 -11.96 -3.03 -23.12
CA GLU A 51 -12.85 -2.32 -24.04
C GLU A 51 -13.97 -1.63 -23.26
N ALA A 52 -14.62 -2.36 -22.35
CA ALA A 52 -15.62 -1.84 -21.43
C ALA A 52 -15.04 -0.73 -20.52
N MET A 53 -13.83 -0.92 -19.97
CA MET A 53 -13.15 0.08 -19.16
C MET A 53 -12.80 1.36 -19.92
N ARG A 54 -12.34 1.23 -21.18
CA ARG A 54 -12.03 2.36 -22.06
C ARG A 54 -13.31 3.09 -22.45
N CYS A 55 -14.32 2.36 -22.91
CA CYS A 55 -15.62 2.94 -23.29
C CYS A 55 -16.27 3.67 -22.11
N LEU A 56 -16.25 3.10 -20.90
CA LEU A 56 -16.69 3.80 -19.68
C LEU A 56 -15.92 5.10 -19.45
N THR A 57 -14.60 5.07 -19.62
CA THR A 57 -13.72 6.23 -19.38
C THR A 57 -14.02 7.37 -20.36
N CYS A 58 -14.12 7.08 -21.66
CA CYS A 58 -14.50 8.05 -22.69
C CYS A 58 -15.94 8.55 -22.50
N THR A 59 -16.89 7.66 -22.16
CA THR A 59 -18.30 8.00 -21.90
C THR A 59 -18.44 8.96 -20.73
N LEU A 60 -17.73 8.72 -19.62
CA LEU A 60 -17.74 9.62 -18.47
C LEU A 60 -17.05 10.95 -18.78
N LEU A 61 -15.94 10.97 -19.52
CA LEU A 61 -15.32 12.24 -19.92
C LEU A 61 -16.27 13.10 -20.77
N LYS A 62 -16.98 12.49 -21.71
CA LYS A 62 -17.97 13.16 -22.57
C LYS A 62 -19.20 13.63 -21.78
N GLU A 63 -19.77 12.78 -20.92
CA GLU A 63 -20.96 13.12 -20.13
C GLU A 63 -20.70 14.14 -19.02
N ASP A 64 -19.65 13.91 -18.22
CA ASP A 64 -19.45 14.62 -16.96
C ASP A 64 -18.56 15.87 -17.08
N PHE A 65 -17.85 16.03 -18.21
CA PHE A 65 -16.88 17.11 -18.45
C PHE A 65 -16.93 17.69 -19.88
N GLY A 66 -17.70 17.12 -20.80
CA GLY A 66 -17.73 17.54 -22.21
C GLY A 66 -16.45 17.21 -22.99
N LEU A 67 -15.61 16.31 -22.47
CA LEU A 67 -14.30 15.96 -23.04
C LEU A 67 -14.39 14.73 -23.95
N GLU A 68 -14.01 14.88 -25.22
CA GLU A 68 -13.89 13.76 -26.16
C GLU A 68 -12.45 13.28 -26.25
N VAL A 69 -12.19 12.01 -25.91
CA VAL A 69 -10.84 11.42 -25.99
C VAL A 69 -10.83 10.04 -26.62
N GLU A 70 -9.76 9.76 -27.34
CA GLU A 70 -9.38 8.42 -27.80
C GLU A 70 -8.19 7.91 -26.98
N ILE A 71 -8.17 6.61 -26.69
CA ILE A 71 -7.11 5.95 -25.92
C ILE A 71 -6.77 4.65 -26.66
N PRO A 72 -5.50 4.32 -26.91
CA PRO A 72 -5.16 3.08 -27.57
C PRO A 72 -5.32 1.88 -26.62
N ASN A 73 -5.49 0.69 -27.18
CA ASN A 73 -5.84 -0.53 -26.43
C ASN A 73 -4.71 -1.04 -25.52
N ASP A 74 -3.47 -0.57 -25.75
CA ASP A 74 -2.21 -1.00 -25.14
C ASP A 74 -1.56 0.08 -24.23
N ARG A 75 -2.34 1.07 -23.76
CA ARG A 75 -1.91 2.09 -22.78
C ARG A 75 -2.84 2.16 -21.56
N LEU A 76 -2.44 2.87 -20.51
CA LEU A 76 -3.16 2.92 -19.24
C LEU A 76 -4.50 3.66 -19.36
N ILE A 77 -5.61 2.93 -19.26
CA ILE A 77 -6.95 3.51 -19.14
C ILE A 77 -7.09 4.19 -17.75
N PRO A 78 -7.27 5.53 -17.67
CA PRO A 78 -7.32 6.25 -16.39
C PRO A 78 -8.70 6.16 -15.71
N THR A 79 -8.74 5.88 -14.42
CA THR A 79 -10.01 5.85 -13.65
C THR A 79 -10.33 7.22 -13.04
N LEU A 80 -11.29 7.94 -13.63
CA LEU A 80 -11.63 9.34 -13.29
C LEU A 80 -11.77 9.62 -11.78
N PRO A 81 -12.46 8.81 -10.94
CA PRO A 81 -12.59 9.13 -9.52
C PRO A 81 -11.26 9.18 -8.76
N LEU A 82 -10.21 8.50 -9.23
CA LEU A 82 -8.85 8.63 -8.69
C LEU A 82 -8.16 9.89 -9.23
N ARG A 83 -8.30 10.19 -10.52
CA ARG A 83 -7.65 11.37 -11.13
C ARG A 83 -8.19 12.67 -10.52
N LEU A 84 -9.50 12.76 -10.31
CA LEU A 84 -10.17 13.88 -9.63
C LEU A 84 -9.76 14.02 -8.15
N ASN A 85 -9.54 12.91 -7.43
CA ASN A 85 -9.00 12.97 -6.06
C ASN A 85 -7.63 13.66 -6.00
N TYR A 86 -6.84 13.63 -7.09
CA TYR A 86 -5.55 14.29 -7.18
C TYR A 86 -5.69 15.75 -7.64
N ILE A 87 -6.45 16.04 -8.70
CA ILE A 87 -6.75 17.42 -9.15
C ILE A 87 -7.29 18.27 -7.99
N HIS A 88 -8.26 17.77 -7.23
CA HIS A 88 -8.78 18.50 -6.08
C HIS A 88 -7.79 18.63 -4.91
N TRP A 89 -6.78 17.77 -4.82
CA TRP A 89 -5.72 17.95 -3.83
C TRP A 89 -4.68 19.00 -4.28
N ILE A 90 -4.46 19.18 -5.59
CA ILE A 90 -3.70 20.31 -6.13
C ILE A 90 -4.46 21.62 -5.86
N GLU A 91 -5.78 21.66 -6.09
CA GLU A 91 -6.64 22.81 -5.71
C GLU A 91 -6.46 23.20 -4.23
N ASP A 92 -6.52 22.24 -3.29
CA ASP A 92 -6.33 22.49 -1.85
C ASP A 92 -4.95 23.09 -1.52
N LEU A 93 -3.91 22.70 -2.27
CA LEU A 93 -2.54 23.19 -2.08
C LEU A 93 -2.37 24.61 -2.60
N LEU A 94 -2.95 24.90 -3.77
CA LEU A 94 -2.93 26.23 -4.39
C LEU A 94 -3.77 27.24 -3.60
N GLU A 95 -4.97 26.85 -3.14
CA GLU A 95 -5.81 27.68 -2.28
C GLU A 95 -5.07 28.09 -1.00
N GLY A 96 -4.33 27.15 -0.39
CA GLY A 96 -3.50 27.42 0.79
C GLY A 96 -2.30 28.34 0.53
N MET A 97 -1.79 28.42 -0.70
CA MET A 97 -0.59 29.20 -1.05
C MET A 97 -0.90 30.55 -1.72
N GLY A 98 -2.16 30.82 -2.06
CA GLY A 98 -2.56 31.95 -2.91
C GLY A 98 -2.04 33.32 -2.46
N ASP A 99 -1.89 33.57 -1.16
CA ASP A 99 -1.35 34.85 -0.67
C ASP A 99 0.18 34.94 -0.76
N VAL A 100 0.89 33.81 -0.71
CA VAL A 100 2.35 33.73 -0.93
C VAL A 100 2.69 33.87 -2.42
N MET A 101 1.88 33.28 -3.31
CA MET A 101 2.01 33.45 -4.77
C MET A 101 1.75 34.91 -5.19
N LYS A 102 0.65 35.52 -4.73
CA LYS A 102 0.40 36.96 -4.93
C LYS A 102 1.54 37.84 -4.42
N ALA A 103 2.09 37.53 -3.24
CA ALA A 103 3.21 38.28 -2.66
C ALA A 103 4.53 38.14 -3.45
N ALA A 104 4.70 37.05 -4.20
CA ALA A 104 5.81 36.89 -5.16
C ALA A 104 5.59 37.65 -6.48
N GLY A 105 4.49 38.40 -6.61
CA GLY A 105 4.09 39.09 -7.85
C GLY A 105 3.30 38.21 -8.82
N ASP A 106 2.99 36.97 -8.45
CA ASP A 106 2.32 36.04 -9.35
C ASP A 106 0.79 36.20 -9.29
N SER A 107 0.29 37.00 -10.22
CA SER A 107 -1.14 37.12 -10.54
C SER A 107 -1.49 36.41 -11.85
N GLY A 108 -0.71 35.39 -12.22
CA GLY A 108 -0.85 34.66 -13.48
C GLY A 108 -2.08 33.74 -13.56
N LYS A 109 -2.22 33.08 -14.71
CA LYS A 109 -3.03 31.85 -14.78
C LYS A 109 -2.20 30.72 -14.20
N VAL A 110 -2.78 29.95 -13.28
CA VAL A 110 -2.15 28.74 -12.72
C VAL A 110 -1.65 27.84 -13.86
N THR A 111 -0.36 27.52 -13.82
CA THR A 111 0.38 26.81 -14.87
C THR A 111 1.13 25.64 -14.23
N GLY A 112 0.73 24.41 -14.57
CA GLY A 112 1.26 23.18 -14.01
C GLY A 112 2.17 22.39 -14.97
N ILE A 113 2.88 21.40 -14.43
CA ILE A 113 3.56 20.35 -15.21
C ILE A 113 2.91 19.00 -14.92
N ASP A 114 2.58 18.21 -15.95
CA ASP A 114 2.20 16.79 -15.80
C ASP A 114 3.30 15.90 -16.37
N ILE A 115 3.87 15.05 -15.52
CA ILE A 115 5.06 14.22 -15.82
C ILE A 115 4.60 12.79 -16.15
N GLY A 116 4.65 12.42 -17.43
CA GLY A 116 4.10 11.17 -17.93
C GLY A 116 2.58 11.24 -18.07
N ALA A 117 2.11 12.15 -18.93
CA ALA A 117 0.69 12.47 -19.09
C ALA A 117 -0.16 11.32 -19.66
N GLY A 118 0.48 10.36 -20.33
CA GLY A 118 -0.12 9.20 -20.97
C GLY A 118 -1.00 9.56 -22.17
N ALA A 119 -1.39 8.55 -22.95
CA ALA A 119 -2.19 8.72 -24.17
C ALA A 119 -3.47 9.56 -23.98
N CYS A 120 -4.07 9.53 -22.79
CA CYS A 120 -5.30 10.26 -22.47
C CYS A 120 -5.09 11.75 -22.12
N CYS A 121 -3.86 12.19 -21.81
CA CYS A 121 -3.56 13.55 -21.32
C CYS A 121 -4.48 14.01 -20.16
N ILE A 122 -4.74 13.08 -19.22
CA ILE A 122 -5.94 13.14 -18.37
C ILE A 122 -5.92 14.26 -17.32
N TYR A 123 -4.75 14.58 -16.73
CA TYR A 123 -4.68 15.65 -15.75
C TYR A 123 -4.73 17.05 -16.40
N PRO A 124 -3.99 17.32 -17.49
CA PRO A 124 -4.12 18.56 -18.25
C PRO A 124 -5.55 18.85 -18.72
N LEU A 125 -6.22 17.87 -19.33
CA LEU A 125 -7.60 18.05 -19.81
C LEU A 125 -8.57 18.33 -18.66
N LEU A 126 -8.47 17.61 -17.53
CA LEU A 126 -9.34 17.86 -16.37
C LEU A 126 -9.04 19.21 -15.69
N GLY A 127 -7.77 19.55 -15.47
CA GLY A 127 -7.39 20.81 -14.81
C GLY A 127 -7.71 22.04 -15.66
N CYS A 128 -7.52 21.96 -16.98
CA CYS A 128 -7.92 23.02 -17.91
C CYS A 128 -9.45 23.15 -18.03
N THR A 129 -10.20 22.06 -17.91
CA THR A 129 -11.68 22.07 -18.03
C THR A 129 -12.37 22.51 -16.74
N LEU A 130 -11.85 22.11 -15.57
CA LEU A 130 -12.42 22.48 -14.27
C LEU A 130 -11.96 23.85 -13.79
N ASN A 131 -10.66 24.13 -13.92
CA ASN A 131 -10.00 25.22 -13.21
C ASN A 131 -9.29 26.22 -14.14
N SER A 132 -9.45 26.09 -15.46
CA SER A 132 -8.79 26.92 -16.50
C SER A 132 -7.26 26.99 -16.40
N TRP A 133 -6.63 25.95 -15.83
CA TRP A 133 -5.18 25.84 -15.71
C TRP A 133 -4.49 25.66 -17.07
N ASN A 134 -3.29 26.22 -17.20
CA ASN A 134 -2.35 25.87 -18.25
C ASN A 134 -1.49 24.66 -17.83
N PHE A 135 -0.92 23.94 -18.80
CA PHE A 135 -0.06 22.79 -18.57
C PHE A 135 1.09 22.68 -19.57
N LEU A 136 2.27 22.34 -19.06
CA LEU A 136 3.29 21.60 -19.81
C LEU A 136 3.13 20.10 -19.50
N ALA A 137 2.75 19.30 -20.49
CA ALA A 137 2.58 17.85 -20.36
C ALA A 137 3.76 17.13 -21.03
N THR A 138 4.51 16.31 -20.28
CA THR A 138 5.62 15.53 -20.86
C THR A 138 5.25 14.08 -21.06
N GLU A 139 5.78 13.48 -22.13
CA GLU A 139 5.59 12.06 -22.44
C GLU A 139 6.82 11.46 -23.15
N VAL A 140 7.15 10.22 -22.79
CA VAL A 140 8.33 9.45 -23.28
C VAL A 140 7.96 8.36 -24.28
N ASP A 141 6.69 7.98 -24.36
CA ASP A 141 6.18 7.01 -25.33
C ASP A 141 5.59 7.72 -26.56
N PRO A 142 6.15 7.54 -27.77
CA PRO A 142 5.71 8.26 -28.98
C PRO A 142 4.23 8.07 -29.32
N THR A 143 3.67 6.89 -29.04
CA THR A 143 2.24 6.60 -29.22
C THR A 143 1.41 7.46 -28.26
N SER A 144 1.74 7.46 -26.97
CA SER A 144 1.05 8.24 -25.95
C SER A 144 1.17 9.73 -26.18
N PHE A 145 2.34 10.22 -26.60
CA PHE A 145 2.54 11.59 -27.04
C PHE A 145 1.57 11.96 -28.19
N THR A 146 1.49 11.12 -29.22
CA THR A 146 0.63 11.35 -30.40
C THR A 146 -0.85 11.38 -30.01
N TYR A 147 -1.31 10.43 -29.18
CA TYR A 147 -2.68 10.44 -28.67
C TYR A 147 -2.96 11.64 -27.74
N ALA A 148 -2.01 12.04 -26.89
CA ALA A 148 -2.15 13.18 -26.01
C ALA A 148 -2.32 14.49 -26.80
N VAL A 149 -1.47 14.73 -27.82
CA VAL A 149 -1.60 15.87 -28.75
C VAL A 149 -2.95 15.85 -29.46
N ASN A 150 -3.38 14.71 -29.98
CA ASN A 150 -4.66 14.58 -30.68
C ASN A 150 -5.86 14.83 -29.73
N ASN A 151 -5.79 14.39 -28.49
CA ASN A 151 -6.83 14.60 -27.47
C ASN A 151 -6.88 16.06 -27.00
N VAL A 152 -5.75 16.73 -26.80
CA VAL A 152 -5.69 18.18 -26.55
C VAL A 152 -6.29 18.97 -27.71
N SER A 153 -5.94 18.58 -28.94
CA SER A 153 -6.41 19.23 -30.16
C SER A 153 -7.92 19.09 -30.35
N ARG A 154 -8.47 17.88 -30.17
CA ARG A 154 -9.91 17.57 -30.30
C ARG A 154 -10.79 18.39 -29.35
N ASN A 155 -10.27 18.73 -28.17
CA ASN A 155 -11.00 19.50 -27.15
C ASN A 155 -10.74 21.01 -27.24
N ASN A 156 -10.04 21.48 -28.28
CA ASN A 156 -9.65 22.89 -28.48
C ASN A 156 -8.88 23.47 -27.27
N LYS A 157 -7.90 22.71 -26.75
CA LYS A 157 -7.11 23.06 -25.55
C LYS A 157 -5.64 23.38 -25.82
N GLN A 158 -5.23 23.53 -27.09
CA GLN A 158 -3.84 23.81 -27.50
C GLN A 158 -3.29 25.07 -26.82
N ASP A 159 -4.09 26.13 -26.73
CA ASP A 159 -3.73 27.41 -26.11
C ASP A 159 -3.45 27.33 -24.59
N ASN A 160 -3.80 26.22 -23.95
CA ASN A 160 -3.57 25.98 -22.52
C ASN A 160 -2.65 24.78 -22.25
N ILE A 161 -2.59 23.79 -23.14
CA ILE A 161 -1.88 22.52 -22.90
C ILE A 161 -0.84 22.32 -24.00
N THR A 162 0.43 22.55 -23.67
CA THR A 162 1.56 22.16 -24.51
C THR A 162 1.99 20.75 -24.16
N VAL A 163 1.95 19.82 -25.12
CA VAL A 163 2.50 18.47 -24.95
C VAL A 163 3.90 18.41 -25.56
N LYS A 164 4.91 17.98 -24.79
CA LYS A 164 6.32 17.89 -25.20
C LYS A 164 6.77 16.43 -25.14
N HIS A 165 7.23 15.89 -26.27
CA HIS A 165 7.91 14.60 -26.31
C HIS A 165 9.32 14.74 -25.70
N VAL A 166 9.72 13.80 -24.86
CA VAL A 166 11.01 13.82 -24.13
C VAL A 166 11.64 12.42 -24.12
N GLN A 167 12.96 12.31 -23.91
CA GLN A 167 13.63 11.00 -23.79
C GLN A 167 13.45 10.40 -22.38
N ARG A 168 13.64 9.09 -22.24
CA ARG A 168 13.39 8.33 -20.98
C ARG A 168 14.29 8.78 -19.80
N ASP A 169 15.43 9.38 -20.11
CA ASP A 169 16.41 9.96 -19.20
C ASP A 169 16.25 11.49 -18.98
N GLU A 170 15.47 12.19 -19.81
CA GLU A 170 15.20 13.63 -19.66
C GLU A 170 14.22 13.93 -18.52
N GLY A 171 14.77 14.27 -17.35
CA GLY A 171 14.03 14.80 -16.21
C GLY A 171 13.61 16.27 -16.38
N LEU A 172 12.93 16.82 -15.36
CA LEU A 172 12.45 18.21 -15.33
C LEU A 172 13.56 19.22 -15.63
N LEU A 173 14.79 18.98 -15.16
CA LEU A 173 15.93 19.86 -15.41
C LEU A 173 16.21 20.06 -16.90
N LYS A 174 16.19 18.98 -17.70
CA LYS A 174 16.43 19.07 -19.16
C LYS A 174 15.19 19.57 -19.90
N VAL A 175 14.00 19.20 -19.44
CA VAL A 175 12.72 19.69 -19.98
C VAL A 175 12.60 21.20 -19.89
N LEU A 176 13.11 21.80 -18.80
CA LEU A 176 12.97 23.21 -18.44
C LEU A 176 14.25 24.05 -18.67
N GLU A 177 15.29 23.49 -19.30
CA GLU A 177 16.62 24.13 -19.44
C GLU A 177 16.56 25.46 -20.22
N GLU A 178 15.83 25.48 -21.33
CA GLU A 178 15.63 26.65 -22.21
C GLU A 178 14.30 27.40 -21.93
N ASP A 179 13.57 26.98 -20.90
CA ASP A 179 12.31 27.58 -20.48
C ASP A 179 12.60 28.56 -19.32
N GLU A 180 11.97 29.73 -19.28
CA GLU A 180 12.04 30.69 -18.15
C GLU A 180 10.77 30.69 -17.28
N THR A 181 9.75 29.93 -17.68
CA THR A 181 8.44 29.86 -17.01
C THR A 181 8.57 29.38 -15.57
N ARG A 182 7.83 30.05 -14.69
CA ARG A 182 7.53 29.62 -13.32
C ARG A 182 6.25 28.79 -13.33
N TYR A 183 6.24 27.71 -12.57
CA TYR A 183 5.11 26.78 -12.50
C TYR A 183 4.57 26.73 -11.07
N ASP A 184 3.26 26.73 -10.90
CA ASP A 184 2.63 26.62 -9.57
C ASP A 184 2.86 25.23 -8.97
N PHE A 185 2.84 24.19 -9.80
CA PHE A 185 3.03 22.81 -9.39
C PHE A 185 3.59 21.92 -10.51
N CYS A 186 4.24 20.82 -10.13
CA CYS A 186 4.33 19.63 -10.97
C CYS A 186 3.55 18.48 -10.34
N MET A 187 2.97 17.61 -11.17
CA MET A 187 2.31 16.39 -10.76
C MET A 187 2.80 15.20 -11.59
N CYS A 188 2.81 14.02 -10.97
CA CYS A 188 3.22 12.78 -11.62
C CYS A 188 2.33 11.60 -11.20
N ASN A 189 2.07 10.69 -12.16
CA ASN A 189 1.59 9.32 -11.92
C ASN A 189 2.72 8.36 -12.33
N PRO A 190 3.70 8.09 -11.46
CA PRO A 190 4.92 7.39 -11.85
C PRO A 190 4.64 5.90 -12.20
N PRO A 191 5.45 5.30 -13.09
CA PRO A 191 5.48 3.85 -13.27
C PRO A 191 5.75 3.14 -11.94
N PHE A 192 4.84 2.24 -11.55
CA PHE A 192 4.81 1.73 -10.18
C PHE A 192 5.91 0.70 -9.87
N TYR A 193 6.43 -0.03 -10.85
CA TYR A 193 7.19 -1.27 -10.65
C TYR A 193 8.66 -1.16 -11.01
N ALA A 194 9.52 -1.94 -10.33
CA ALA A 194 10.95 -1.97 -10.62
C ALA A 194 11.33 -2.89 -11.80
N ASN A 195 10.45 -3.84 -12.16
CA ASN A 195 10.59 -4.80 -13.26
C ASN A 195 9.25 -5.51 -13.50
N ASP A 196 9.14 -6.28 -14.58
CA ASP A 196 7.90 -6.99 -14.91
C ASP A 196 7.52 -8.14 -13.98
N LEU A 197 8.47 -8.78 -13.29
CA LEU A 197 8.16 -9.80 -12.27
C LEU A 197 7.34 -9.19 -11.12
N GLU A 198 7.71 -7.99 -10.67
CA GLU A 198 6.94 -7.24 -9.67
C GLU A 198 5.57 -6.77 -10.21
N ALA A 199 5.52 -6.41 -11.50
CA ALA A 199 4.35 -5.88 -12.19
C ALA A 199 3.31 -6.94 -12.60
N GLN A 200 3.75 -8.16 -12.91
CA GLN A 200 2.91 -9.36 -12.98
C GLN A 200 2.51 -9.83 -11.58
N GLY A 201 3.32 -9.50 -10.57
CA GLY A 201 3.02 -9.74 -9.17
C GLY A 201 3.49 -11.08 -8.63
N LEU A 202 4.46 -11.71 -9.30
CA LEU A 202 5.03 -13.02 -8.96
C LEU A 202 6.12 -12.95 -7.87
N MET A 203 6.03 -11.95 -6.97
CA MET A 203 7.00 -11.77 -5.89
C MET A 203 6.74 -12.77 -4.74
N PRO A 204 7.76 -13.46 -4.21
CA PRO A 204 7.57 -14.60 -3.31
C PRO A 204 6.89 -14.27 -1.98
N ASP A 205 6.99 -13.04 -1.48
CA ASP A 205 6.28 -12.57 -0.28
C ASP A 205 4.75 -12.47 -0.43
N ARG A 206 4.21 -12.70 -1.64
CA ARG A 206 2.77 -12.67 -1.89
C ARG A 206 2.17 -14.07 -1.73
N GLY A 207 1.73 -14.38 -0.50
CA GLY A 207 1.03 -15.63 -0.17
C GLY A 207 -0.11 -15.96 -1.16
N SER A 208 -0.16 -17.23 -1.56
CA SER A 208 -0.89 -17.75 -2.72
C SER A 208 -2.42 -17.60 -2.67
N GLU A 209 -3.01 -17.35 -1.49
CA GLU A 209 -4.46 -17.21 -1.31
C GLU A 209 -5.02 -15.81 -1.67
N ARG A 210 -4.17 -14.84 -2.05
CA ARG A 210 -4.61 -13.45 -2.26
C ARG A 210 -5.46 -13.31 -3.53
N PRO A 211 -6.72 -12.82 -3.45
CA PRO A 211 -7.55 -12.62 -4.63
C PRO A 211 -6.96 -11.64 -5.65
N LEU A 212 -7.09 -11.98 -6.93
CA LEU A 212 -6.69 -11.14 -8.06
C LEU A 212 -7.37 -9.75 -8.04
N PRO A 213 -6.77 -8.74 -8.68
CA PRO A 213 -7.38 -7.43 -8.86
C PRO A 213 -8.80 -7.48 -9.43
N SER A 214 -9.64 -6.55 -8.98
CA SER A 214 -11.02 -6.39 -9.46
C SER A 214 -11.13 -5.55 -10.74
N SER A 215 -10.00 -5.06 -11.26
CA SER A 215 -9.89 -4.32 -12.51
C SER A 215 -8.64 -4.74 -13.27
N ILE A 216 -8.68 -4.68 -14.59
CA ILE A 216 -7.52 -4.91 -15.45
C ILE A 216 -6.60 -3.66 -15.51
N SER A 217 -5.39 -3.82 -16.05
CA SER A 217 -4.46 -2.72 -16.34
C SER A 217 -3.77 -2.98 -17.67
N THR A 218 -4.07 -2.15 -18.67
CA THR A 218 -3.52 -2.17 -20.05
C THR A 218 -2.26 -1.32 -20.23
N ALA A 219 -1.76 -0.72 -19.15
CA ALA A 219 -0.53 0.08 -19.16
C ALA A 219 0.64 -0.64 -19.88
N SER A 220 1.36 0.11 -20.72
CA SER A 220 2.59 -0.32 -21.39
C SER A 220 3.75 -0.52 -20.41
N GLU A 221 4.88 -1.06 -20.89
CA GLU A 221 6.12 -1.16 -20.10
C GLU A 221 6.53 0.23 -19.55
N ALA A 222 6.52 1.28 -20.37
CA ALA A 222 6.92 2.63 -19.96
C ALA A 222 6.01 3.22 -18.86
N GLU A 223 4.71 2.91 -18.88
CA GLU A 223 3.74 3.32 -17.86
C GLU A 223 3.75 2.40 -16.61
N ARG A 224 4.45 1.26 -16.66
CA ARG A 224 4.51 0.25 -15.58
C ARG A 224 5.84 0.23 -14.85
N VAL A 225 6.95 0.32 -15.58
CA VAL A 225 8.29 -0.05 -15.11
C VAL A 225 9.24 1.14 -15.19
N ALA A 226 10.04 1.33 -14.14
CA ALA A 226 11.20 2.22 -14.15
C ALA A 226 12.35 1.64 -13.32
N CYS A 227 13.58 2.11 -13.55
CA CYS A 227 14.71 1.76 -12.70
C CYS A 227 14.46 2.22 -11.25
N GLY A 228 14.57 1.31 -10.28
CA GLY A 228 14.17 1.55 -8.88
C GLY A 228 12.66 1.69 -8.65
N GLY A 229 11.84 1.47 -9.69
CA GLY A 229 10.38 1.62 -9.68
C GLY A 229 9.90 2.98 -9.21
N GLU A 230 8.72 3.00 -8.58
CA GLU A 230 8.09 4.20 -8.02
C GLU A 230 9.02 5.05 -7.13
N VAL A 231 9.83 4.39 -6.29
CA VAL A 231 10.75 5.09 -5.36
C VAL A 231 11.94 5.68 -6.12
N GLY A 232 12.51 4.96 -7.10
CA GLY A 232 13.57 5.48 -7.95
C GLY A 232 13.09 6.65 -8.83
N HIS A 233 11.91 6.52 -9.44
CA HIS A 233 11.33 7.54 -10.31
C HIS A 233 11.05 8.84 -9.54
N VAL A 234 10.35 8.78 -8.39
CA VAL A 234 10.08 9.97 -7.57
C VAL A 234 11.37 10.49 -6.89
N GLY A 235 12.33 9.62 -6.60
CA GLY A 235 13.66 10.00 -6.13
C GLY A 235 14.42 10.91 -7.11
N ARG A 236 14.33 10.66 -8.43
CA ARG A 236 14.87 11.60 -9.45
C ARG A 236 14.22 12.97 -9.36
N ILE A 237 12.88 13.04 -9.28
CA ILE A 237 12.15 14.30 -9.15
C ILE A 237 12.57 15.06 -7.87
N ILE A 238 12.82 14.36 -6.76
CA ILE A 238 13.37 14.97 -5.54
C ILE A 238 14.77 15.56 -5.79
N LEU A 239 15.68 14.81 -6.41
CA LEU A 239 17.04 15.28 -6.70
C LEU A 239 17.08 16.46 -7.69
N GLU A 240 16.21 16.46 -8.70
CA GLU A 240 16.04 17.56 -9.66
C GLU A 240 15.43 18.80 -9.00
N SER A 241 14.49 18.61 -8.06
CA SER A 241 13.88 19.71 -7.30
C SER A 241 14.87 20.49 -6.43
N LEU A 242 15.98 19.87 -6.01
CA LEU A 242 17.07 20.56 -5.28
C LEU A 242 17.77 21.63 -6.11
N GLN A 243 17.71 21.53 -7.45
CA GLN A 243 18.27 22.50 -8.38
C GLN A 243 17.19 23.47 -8.88
N LEU A 244 15.98 22.99 -9.15
CA LEU A 244 14.86 23.82 -9.59
C LEU A 244 14.27 24.71 -8.47
N GLN A 245 14.39 24.30 -7.20
CA GLN A 245 14.04 25.12 -6.03
C GLN A 245 12.62 25.73 -6.15
N GLN A 246 12.48 27.02 -5.87
CA GLN A 246 11.23 27.81 -5.98
C GLN A 246 10.86 28.19 -7.43
N ARG A 247 11.38 27.51 -8.46
CA ARG A 247 10.89 27.65 -9.84
C ARG A 247 9.57 26.90 -10.07
N ILE A 248 9.35 25.84 -9.30
CA ILE A 248 8.07 25.13 -9.20
C ILE A 248 7.57 25.29 -7.76
N GLY A 249 6.37 25.86 -7.57
CA GLY A 249 5.80 26.13 -6.24
C GLY A 249 5.59 24.86 -5.41
N PHE A 250 5.02 23.83 -6.02
CA PHE A 250 4.84 22.49 -5.43
C PHE A 250 5.36 21.37 -6.29
N TYR A 251 6.20 20.51 -5.73
CA TYR A 251 6.55 19.24 -6.34
C TYR A 251 5.63 18.15 -5.79
N THR A 252 4.86 17.48 -6.65
CA THR A 252 3.91 16.44 -6.21
C THR A 252 4.03 15.15 -7.01
N SER A 253 3.77 14.02 -6.34
CA SER A 253 3.63 12.72 -7.00
C SER A 253 2.55 11.87 -6.32
N MET A 254 1.81 11.10 -7.12
CA MET A 254 0.98 10.02 -6.62
C MET A 254 1.82 8.75 -6.42
N LEU A 255 1.44 7.93 -5.45
CA LEU A 255 2.11 6.67 -5.12
C LEU A 255 1.10 5.51 -5.14
N GLY A 256 1.45 4.49 -5.89
CA GLY A 256 0.82 3.17 -5.99
C GLY A 256 0.95 2.32 -4.73
N LYS A 257 2.06 2.46 -3.98
CA LYS A 257 2.40 1.57 -2.86
C LYS A 257 2.55 2.34 -1.54
N LYS A 258 1.92 1.84 -0.45
CA LYS A 258 2.04 2.40 0.91
C LYS A 258 3.50 2.40 1.40
N SER A 259 4.29 1.41 0.98
CA SER A 259 5.70 1.24 1.35
C SER A 259 6.60 2.36 0.82
N SER A 260 6.34 2.90 -0.37
CA SER A 260 7.13 3.98 -0.99
C SER A 260 7.18 5.25 -0.13
N LEU A 261 6.16 5.50 0.70
CA LEU A 261 6.09 6.66 1.58
C LEU A 261 7.18 6.70 2.67
N LYS A 262 7.79 5.57 3.05
CA LYS A 262 8.88 5.56 4.04
C LYS A 262 10.20 6.10 3.44
N PRO A 263 10.81 5.44 2.43
CA PRO A 263 12.09 5.88 1.88
C PRO A 263 12.03 7.27 1.23
N LEU A 264 10.91 7.65 0.59
CA LEU A 264 10.79 8.99 0.00
C LEU A 264 10.78 10.11 1.05
N LYS A 265 10.22 9.87 2.26
CA LYS A 265 10.30 10.84 3.37
C LYS A 265 11.66 10.87 4.03
N GLU A 266 12.33 9.73 4.07
CA GLU A 266 13.70 9.63 4.59
C GLU A 266 14.66 10.37 3.66
N MET A 267 14.52 10.20 2.34
CA MET A 267 15.24 10.97 1.32
C MET A 267 14.97 12.48 1.40
N LEU A 268 13.70 12.93 1.51
CA LEU A 268 13.39 14.36 1.65
C LEU A 268 14.11 14.98 2.86
N LYS A 269 14.08 14.31 4.02
CA LYS A 269 14.82 14.74 5.23
C LYS A 269 16.34 14.72 5.03
N GLU A 270 16.88 13.66 4.41
CA GLU A 270 18.31 13.52 4.15
C GLU A 270 18.83 14.67 3.26
N LYS A 271 18.00 15.16 2.33
CA LYS A 271 18.30 16.31 1.48
C LYS A 271 17.87 17.66 2.06
N GLY A 272 17.54 17.73 3.36
CA GLY A 272 17.21 18.98 4.07
C GLY A 272 15.81 19.55 3.78
N ILE A 273 14.98 18.85 3.01
CA ILE A 273 13.62 19.30 2.68
C ILE A 273 12.70 18.94 3.84
N GLU A 274 12.48 19.86 4.78
CA GLU A 274 11.56 19.66 5.92
C GLU A 274 10.09 19.94 5.58
N ASN A 275 9.84 20.78 4.57
CA ASN A 275 8.51 21.23 4.18
C ASN A 275 7.87 20.23 3.20
N PHE A 276 7.33 19.13 3.75
CA PHE A 276 6.60 18.11 2.99
C PHE A 276 5.37 17.58 3.73
N ALA A 277 4.39 17.09 2.95
CA ALA A 277 3.16 16.48 3.46
C ALA A 277 2.74 15.27 2.60
N CYS A 278 1.79 14.46 3.10
CA CYS A 278 1.25 13.31 2.36
C CYS A 278 -0.25 13.09 2.58
N THR A 279 -0.97 12.82 1.49
CA THR A 279 -2.41 12.53 1.49
C THR A 279 -2.73 11.04 1.26
N GLU A 280 -4.01 10.66 1.36
CA GLU A 280 -4.55 9.32 1.11
C GLU A 280 -5.72 9.45 0.12
N PHE A 281 -5.57 8.99 -1.13
CA PHE A 281 -6.65 8.97 -2.12
C PHE A 281 -7.41 7.64 -2.02
N CYS A 282 -8.73 7.71 -1.87
CA CYS A 282 -9.59 6.53 -1.69
C CYS A 282 -10.68 6.47 -2.75
N GLN A 283 -10.83 5.32 -3.42
CA GLN A 283 -11.95 5.08 -4.35
C GLN A 283 -12.30 3.59 -4.44
N GLY A 284 -13.55 3.23 -4.13
CA GLY A 284 -14.03 1.85 -4.21
C GLY A 284 -13.34 0.91 -3.21
N ARG A 285 -12.40 0.10 -3.72
CA ARG A 285 -11.49 -0.78 -2.95
C ARG A 285 -10.01 -0.38 -3.12
N THR A 286 -9.73 0.58 -3.99
CA THR A 286 -8.37 1.01 -4.35
C THR A 286 -7.98 2.21 -3.49
N MET A 287 -6.76 2.16 -2.97
CA MET A 287 -6.11 3.28 -2.30
C MET A 287 -4.84 3.68 -3.06
N ARG A 288 -4.53 4.96 -3.01
CA ARG A 288 -3.28 5.57 -3.44
C ARG A 288 -2.86 6.60 -2.38
N TRP A 289 -1.64 7.08 -2.48
CA TRP A 289 -1.13 8.15 -1.62
C TRP A 289 -0.64 9.29 -2.50
N GLY A 290 -0.62 10.51 -1.96
CA GLY A 290 0.07 11.64 -2.59
C GLY A 290 1.20 12.09 -1.68
N ILE A 291 2.32 12.50 -2.26
CA ILE A 291 3.44 13.17 -1.57
C ILE A 291 3.64 14.55 -2.23
N VAL A 292 3.89 15.57 -1.40
CA VAL A 292 4.14 16.95 -1.82
C VAL A 292 5.27 17.53 -1.00
N TRP A 293 6.14 18.31 -1.64
CA TRP A 293 7.15 19.14 -0.99
C TRP A 293 7.31 20.49 -1.70
N THR A 294 7.91 21.45 -1.01
CA THR A 294 8.17 22.81 -1.53
C THR A 294 9.41 23.43 -0.90
N PHE A 295 10.01 24.40 -1.60
CA PHE A 295 11.15 25.20 -1.14
C PHE A 295 10.74 26.61 -0.68
N HIS A 296 9.43 26.91 -0.64
CA HIS A 296 8.94 28.19 -0.11
C HIS A 296 8.87 28.14 1.42
N GLU A 297 9.65 28.99 2.08
CA GLU A 297 9.75 29.07 3.55
C GLU A 297 8.50 29.74 4.17
N ASN A 298 7.93 30.73 3.48
CA ASN A 298 6.78 31.52 3.94
C ASN A 298 5.44 30.76 3.91
N PHE A 299 5.43 29.50 3.47
CA PHE A 299 4.25 28.63 3.45
C PHE A 299 4.56 27.32 4.18
N THR A 300 3.73 26.89 5.13
CA THR A 300 3.87 25.55 5.75
C THR A 300 2.81 24.62 5.21
N LEU A 301 3.23 23.54 4.54
CA LEU A 301 2.31 22.50 4.05
C LEU A 301 1.46 21.92 5.20
N PRO A 302 0.16 21.65 4.97
CA PRO A 302 -0.74 21.17 6.01
C PRO A 302 -0.37 19.77 6.50
N LYS A 303 0.49 19.71 7.51
CA LYS A 303 0.88 18.50 8.23
C LYS A 303 -0.40 17.85 8.77
N LYS A 304 -0.72 16.62 8.32
CA LYS A 304 -1.85 15.83 8.81
C LYS A 304 -1.81 15.82 10.35
N LYS A 305 -2.80 16.46 10.99
CA LYS A 305 -3.03 16.36 12.43
C LYS A 305 -2.96 14.88 12.80
N SER A 306 -2.24 14.56 13.88
CA SER A 306 -2.08 13.17 14.33
C SER A 306 -3.45 12.52 14.41
N LYS A 307 -3.66 11.41 13.65
CA LYS A 307 -4.93 10.67 13.70
C LYS A 307 -5.21 10.40 15.20
N PRO A 308 -6.40 10.78 15.72
CA PRO A 308 -6.65 10.79 17.16
C PRO A 308 -6.42 9.41 17.77
N PRO A 309 -6.16 9.33 19.09
CA PRO A 309 -6.01 8.05 19.78
C PRO A 309 -7.14 7.08 19.43
N ILE A 310 -6.87 5.78 19.44
CA ILE A 310 -7.91 4.77 19.21
C ILE A 310 -8.74 4.64 20.50
N THR A 311 -9.64 5.58 20.69
CA THR A 311 -10.58 5.67 21.81
C THR A 311 -11.47 4.42 21.86
N THR A 312 -11.68 3.92 23.07
CA THR A 312 -12.43 2.68 23.36
C THR A 312 -13.15 2.85 24.68
N VAL A 313 -14.48 2.91 24.66
CA VAL A 313 -15.29 2.83 25.89
C VAL A 313 -15.23 1.40 26.42
N VAL A 314 -14.93 1.23 27.70
CA VAL A 314 -14.95 -0.07 28.38
C VAL A 314 -16.41 -0.45 28.69
N PRO A 315 -16.92 -1.61 28.25
CA PRO A 315 -18.31 -2.00 28.48
C PRO A 315 -18.64 -2.15 29.97
N GLU A 316 -19.79 -1.64 30.41
CA GLU A 316 -20.19 -1.68 31.83
C GLU A 316 -20.30 -3.11 32.37
N LYS A 317 -20.68 -4.10 31.54
CA LYS A 317 -20.65 -5.53 31.93
C LYS A 317 -19.26 -6.00 32.36
N TYR A 318 -18.22 -5.56 31.66
CA TYR A 318 -16.83 -5.89 31.97
C TYR A 318 -16.38 -5.20 33.27
N LEU A 319 -16.79 -3.94 33.49
CA LEU A 319 -16.56 -3.22 34.75
C LEU A 319 -17.24 -3.93 35.94
N GLN A 320 -18.50 -4.35 35.79
CA GLN A 320 -19.23 -5.11 36.81
C GLN A 320 -18.56 -6.45 37.14
N HIS A 321 -18.00 -7.14 36.15
CA HIS A 321 -17.23 -8.37 36.39
C HIS A 321 -15.92 -8.10 37.15
N LEU A 322 -15.15 -7.08 36.75
CA LEU A 322 -13.94 -6.68 37.48
C LEU A 322 -14.26 -6.28 38.93
N MET A 323 -15.36 -5.58 39.17
CA MET A 323 -15.82 -5.23 40.52
C MET A 323 -16.22 -6.47 41.36
N LYS A 324 -16.91 -7.45 40.76
CA LYS A 324 -17.23 -8.73 41.42
C LYS A 324 -15.97 -9.51 41.80
N HIS A 325 -15.01 -9.62 40.89
CA HIS A 325 -13.73 -10.29 41.14
C HIS A 325 -12.92 -9.55 42.22
N ALA A 326 -12.86 -8.21 42.16
CA ALA A 326 -12.16 -7.41 43.17
C ALA A 326 -12.77 -7.55 44.57
N ALA A 327 -14.09 -7.66 44.69
CA ALA A 327 -14.76 -7.93 45.96
C ALA A 327 -14.41 -9.33 46.52
N GLN A 328 -14.19 -10.33 45.65
CA GLN A 328 -13.77 -11.67 46.04
C GLN A 328 -12.29 -11.76 46.43
N THR A 329 -11.42 -10.96 45.81
CA THR A 329 -9.95 -10.99 46.05
C THR A 329 -9.45 -9.82 46.91
N GLY A 330 -10.30 -9.23 47.74
CA GLY A 330 -9.92 -8.15 48.70
C GLY A 330 -9.54 -6.79 48.07
N GLY A 331 -9.65 -6.64 46.74
CA GLY A 331 -9.24 -5.45 46.00
C GLY A 331 -10.19 -4.25 46.09
N MET A 332 -10.99 -4.16 47.15
CA MET A 332 -12.18 -3.29 47.25
C MET A 332 -11.88 -1.79 47.39
N GLN A 333 -10.61 -1.42 47.60
CA GLN A 333 -10.14 -0.02 47.65
C GLN A 333 -9.76 0.56 46.27
N ASN A 334 -9.80 -0.23 45.19
CA ASN A 334 -9.42 0.25 43.86
C ASN A 334 -10.54 1.05 43.17
N THR A 335 -10.19 2.22 42.63
CA THR A 335 -11.09 2.99 41.74
C THR A 335 -11.42 2.22 40.45
N ARG A 336 -12.51 2.59 39.77
CA ARG A 336 -12.90 2.01 38.46
C ARG A 336 -11.78 2.11 37.41
N VAL A 337 -10.96 3.17 37.44
CA VAL A 337 -9.77 3.31 36.56
C VAL A 337 -8.68 2.32 36.96
N GLN A 338 -8.35 2.20 38.24
CA GLN A 338 -7.33 1.24 38.73
C GLN A 338 -7.71 -0.22 38.43
N LEU A 339 -8.98 -0.60 38.58
CA LEU A 339 -9.47 -1.95 38.23
C LEU A 339 -9.22 -2.28 36.75
N VAL A 340 -9.55 -1.37 35.83
CA VAL A 340 -9.28 -1.56 34.39
C VAL A 340 -7.77 -1.53 34.10
N SER A 341 -7.03 -0.58 34.70
CA SER A 341 -5.57 -0.49 34.60
C SER A 341 -4.90 -1.81 34.96
N ASN A 342 -5.27 -2.41 36.09
CA ASN A 342 -4.62 -3.61 36.60
C ASN A 342 -4.96 -4.83 35.73
N ALA A 343 -6.20 -4.95 35.25
CA ALA A 343 -6.58 -5.97 34.27
C ALA A 343 -5.84 -5.81 32.93
N ILE A 344 -5.61 -4.57 32.46
CA ILE A 344 -4.83 -4.28 31.26
C ILE A 344 -3.33 -4.58 31.45
N LYS A 345 -2.73 -4.22 32.60
CA LYS A 345 -1.34 -4.55 32.94
C LYS A 345 -1.13 -6.07 32.99
N GLN A 346 -2.04 -6.81 33.63
CA GLN A 346 -2.02 -8.27 33.64
C GLN A 346 -2.12 -8.83 32.21
N LEU A 347 -3.02 -8.31 31.39
CA LEU A 347 -3.18 -8.76 30.00
C LEU A 347 -1.94 -8.48 29.13
N LEU A 348 -1.29 -7.33 29.30
CA LEU A 348 -0.03 -7.00 28.63
C LEU A 348 1.10 -7.93 29.09
N GLY A 349 1.14 -8.28 30.38
CA GLY A 349 2.05 -9.29 30.94
C GLY A 349 1.82 -10.70 30.39
N GLU A 350 0.57 -11.18 30.33
CA GLU A 350 0.19 -12.44 29.66
C GLU A 350 0.59 -12.48 28.18
N LEU A 351 0.59 -11.31 27.54
CA LEU A 351 1.02 -11.13 26.16
C LEU A 351 2.53 -10.91 26.02
N GLN A 352 3.31 -10.76 27.10
CA GLN A 352 4.74 -10.41 27.02
C GLN A 352 4.99 -9.10 26.25
N VAL A 353 4.05 -8.13 26.29
CA VAL A 353 4.23 -6.79 25.70
C VAL A 353 4.98 -5.91 26.70
N PRO A 354 6.17 -5.39 26.38
CA PRO A 354 6.88 -4.45 27.25
C PRO A 354 6.06 -3.17 27.45
N PHE A 355 5.89 -2.75 28.70
CA PHE A 355 5.23 -1.49 29.05
C PHE A 355 5.91 -0.82 30.25
N GLN A 356 5.92 0.51 30.23
CA GLN A 356 6.33 1.36 31.35
C GLN A 356 5.18 2.28 31.73
N GLU A 357 4.79 2.26 33.00
CA GLU A 357 3.82 3.22 33.55
C GLU A 357 4.48 4.59 33.74
N SER A 358 3.80 5.66 33.36
CA SER A 358 4.25 7.02 33.66
C SER A 358 4.20 7.29 35.17
N ALA A 359 4.95 8.29 35.63
CA ALA A 359 5.01 8.74 37.02
C ALA A 359 3.59 8.98 37.64
N PRO A 360 3.45 8.99 38.99
CA PRO A 360 2.20 8.66 39.69
C PRO A 360 0.99 9.50 39.26
N PRO A 361 -0.24 8.94 39.37
CA PRO A 361 -1.43 9.46 38.70
C PRO A 361 -1.64 10.96 38.92
N SER A 362 -1.85 11.69 37.82
CA SER A 362 -2.22 13.09 37.86
C SER A 362 -3.54 13.27 38.64
N PRO A 363 -3.84 14.47 39.17
CA PRO A 363 -5.10 14.75 39.88
C PRO A 363 -6.37 14.31 39.12
N ASP A 364 -6.30 14.19 37.78
CA ASP A 364 -7.35 13.70 36.89
C ASP A 364 -7.64 12.18 37.01
N HIS A 365 -6.98 11.46 37.93
CA HIS A 365 -7.13 10.02 38.14
C HIS A 365 -6.83 9.17 36.89
N ARG A 366 -5.95 9.66 36.02
CA ARG A 366 -5.55 9.02 34.75
C ARG A 366 -4.34 8.10 34.94
N VAL A 367 -4.39 6.91 34.35
CA VAL A 367 -3.25 6.00 34.21
C VAL A 367 -2.75 6.06 32.76
N SER A 368 -1.44 6.09 32.54
CA SER A 368 -0.84 6.03 31.19
C SER A 368 0.33 5.05 31.14
N LEU A 369 0.34 4.19 30.13
CA LEU A 369 1.33 3.13 29.90
C LEU A 369 2.01 3.37 28.54
N THR A 370 3.31 3.57 28.53
CA THR A 370 4.11 3.57 27.29
C THR A 370 4.42 2.12 26.92
N LEU A 371 3.89 1.64 25.81
CA LEU A 371 4.13 0.30 25.27
C LEU A 371 5.29 0.36 24.28
N THR A 372 6.20 -0.63 24.32
CA THR A 372 7.36 -0.76 23.40
C THR A 372 7.60 -2.21 22.92
N PRO A 373 6.65 -2.86 22.24
CA PRO A 373 6.87 -4.18 21.66
C PRO A 373 7.91 -4.18 20.52
N THR A 374 8.88 -5.09 20.62
CA THR A 374 9.79 -5.48 19.52
C THR A 374 9.21 -6.62 18.68
N GLU A 375 8.39 -7.50 19.26
CA GLU A 375 7.71 -8.62 18.58
C GLU A 375 6.16 -8.55 18.63
N ASN A 376 5.49 -9.32 17.75
CA ASN A 376 4.03 -9.47 17.72
C ASN A 376 3.57 -10.74 18.45
N THR A 377 3.39 -10.63 19.75
CA THR A 377 3.09 -11.75 20.66
C THR A 377 1.59 -12.05 20.83
N TRP A 378 0.72 -11.16 20.36
CA TRP A 378 -0.75 -11.27 20.44
C TRP A 378 -1.37 -12.03 19.27
N ILE A 379 -0.74 -12.03 18.09
CA ILE A 379 -1.09 -12.94 17.00
C ILE A 379 -0.86 -14.41 17.42
N HIS A 380 -1.66 -15.32 16.86
CA HIS A 380 -1.60 -16.78 17.08
C HIS A 380 -1.62 -17.26 18.56
N ASN A 381 -1.97 -16.41 19.53
CA ASN A 381 -1.97 -16.79 20.96
C ASN A 381 -2.91 -18.00 21.24
N ARG A 382 -4.02 -18.16 20.48
CA ARG A 382 -4.88 -19.38 20.52
C ARG A 382 -4.16 -20.66 20.05
N LYS A 383 -3.19 -20.55 19.12
CA LYS A 383 -2.32 -21.66 18.69
C LYS A 383 -1.26 -21.95 19.76
N ARG A 384 -0.54 -20.92 20.26
CA ARG A 384 0.45 -21.05 21.37
C ARG A 384 -0.18 -21.67 22.63
N ARG A 385 -1.37 -21.23 23.07
CA ARG A 385 -2.08 -21.83 24.25
C ARG A 385 -2.49 -23.29 24.00
N ARG A 386 -2.98 -23.63 22.80
CA ARG A 386 -3.30 -25.03 22.42
C ARG A 386 -2.05 -25.92 22.37
N GLN A 387 -0.93 -25.38 21.92
CA GLN A 387 0.33 -26.09 21.83
C GLN A 387 0.95 -26.32 23.21
N LYS A 388 1.07 -25.29 24.06
CA LYS A 388 1.47 -25.45 25.47
C LYS A 388 0.58 -26.42 26.25
N SER A 389 -0.72 -26.47 25.94
CA SER A 389 -1.66 -27.44 26.53
C SER A 389 -1.53 -28.88 26.01
N ARG A 390 -0.81 -29.10 24.90
CA ARG A 390 -0.40 -30.43 24.42
C ARG A 390 0.92 -30.83 25.05
N GLU A 391 1.92 -29.95 24.96
CA GLU A 391 3.25 -30.11 25.55
C GLU A 391 3.16 -30.43 27.07
N ALA A 392 2.28 -29.74 27.81
CA ALA A 392 2.03 -30.05 29.22
C ALA A 392 1.35 -31.42 29.48
N ARG A 393 0.47 -31.87 28.57
CA ARG A 393 -0.18 -33.19 28.64
C ARG A 393 0.77 -34.33 28.24
N GLU A 394 1.72 -34.04 27.35
CA GLU A 394 2.74 -34.99 26.91
C GLU A 394 3.84 -35.13 27.97
N GLY A 395 4.27 -34.04 28.61
CA GLY A 395 5.17 -34.07 29.76
C GLY A 395 4.60 -34.82 30.97
N GLN A 396 3.30 -34.67 31.26
CA GLN A 396 2.64 -35.44 32.34
C GLN A 396 2.65 -36.96 32.08
N LYS A 397 2.65 -37.41 30.83
CA LYS A 397 2.69 -38.84 30.48
C LYS A 397 4.06 -39.52 30.66
N GLN A 398 5.13 -38.76 30.88
CA GLN A 398 6.48 -39.33 31.08
C GLN A 398 6.85 -39.54 32.56
N VAL A 399 6.00 -39.14 33.50
CA VAL A 399 6.29 -39.21 34.95
C VAL A 399 5.68 -40.45 35.62
N GLU A 400 4.66 -41.07 35.01
CA GLU A 400 4.01 -42.27 35.55
C GLU A 400 4.56 -43.56 34.92
N GLN A 401 5.65 -44.09 35.49
CA GLN A 401 6.07 -45.49 35.31
C GLN A 401 6.21 -46.21 36.66
N PRO A 402 5.36 -47.21 36.96
CA PRO A 402 5.63 -48.23 37.97
C PRO A 402 6.53 -49.34 37.42
N LEU A 403 7.46 -49.83 38.23
CA LEU A 403 8.38 -50.93 37.92
C LEU A 403 7.90 -52.26 38.52
N LEU A 404 7.69 -53.29 37.68
CA LEU A 404 7.76 -54.76 37.94
C LEU A 404 7.45 -55.44 36.58
N LEU A 405 8.23 -56.36 35.98
CA LEU A 405 8.81 -57.64 36.44
C LEU A 405 7.73 -58.68 36.85
N GLN A 406 7.68 -59.90 36.30
CA GLN A 406 8.50 -60.57 35.26
C GLN A 406 7.80 -61.88 34.77
N PHE A 407 8.38 -62.54 33.75
CA PHE A 407 8.23 -63.94 33.31
C PHE A 407 7.32 -64.29 32.12
N ASP A 408 7.87 -65.20 31.30
CA ASP A 408 7.38 -65.73 30.03
C ASP A 408 6.74 -67.13 30.18
N THR A 409 5.88 -67.52 29.24
CA THR A 409 5.96 -68.85 28.59
C THR A 409 5.13 -68.93 27.31
N GLU A 410 5.52 -69.84 26.42
CA GLU A 410 4.86 -70.20 25.15
C GLU A 410 3.71 -71.24 25.43
N GLU A 411 2.94 -71.83 24.50
CA GLU A 411 3.04 -72.04 23.05
C GLU A 411 1.66 -72.53 22.47
N GLN A 412 1.45 -72.49 21.14
CA GLN A 412 0.45 -73.29 20.37
C GLN A 412 -1.08 -73.01 20.59
N LYS A 413 -2.04 -73.32 19.68
CA LYS A 413 -2.00 -74.02 18.37
C LYS A 413 -3.10 -73.59 17.36
N GLU A 414 -2.93 -74.08 16.13
CA GLU A 414 -3.71 -73.98 14.86
C GLU A 414 -5.01 -74.87 14.84
N PRO A 415 -5.82 -75.04 13.74
CA PRO A 415 -5.46 -75.13 12.30
C PRO A 415 -6.43 -74.53 11.24
N MET A 416 -6.18 -74.86 9.95
CA MET A 416 -6.78 -74.31 8.72
C MET A 416 -7.86 -75.17 8.03
N ALA A 417 -8.49 -74.56 7.01
CA ALA A 417 -8.83 -75.10 5.68
C ALA A 417 -10.20 -75.78 5.40
N GLU A 418 -10.84 -75.34 4.30
CA GLU A 418 -11.18 -76.22 3.15
C GLU A 418 -11.38 -75.38 1.86
N GLN A 419 -11.52 -76.02 0.68
CA GLN A 419 -11.56 -75.38 -0.66
C GLN A 419 -12.75 -75.88 -1.50
N SER A 420 -13.28 -75.03 -2.40
CA SER A 420 -13.87 -75.50 -3.68
C SER A 420 -14.06 -74.36 -4.71
N THR A 421 -13.80 -74.69 -5.97
CA THR A 421 -14.15 -73.97 -7.22
C THR A 421 -14.95 -74.97 -8.10
N PRO A 422 -15.39 -74.70 -9.36
CA PRO A 422 -15.28 -73.53 -10.23
C PRO A 422 -16.70 -73.04 -10.68
N ASN A 423 -17.06 -72.47 -11.84
CA ASN A 423 -16.42 -72.34 -13.17
C ASN A 423 -17.07 -71.25 -14.07
N THR A 424 -16.29 -70.77 -15.05
CA THR A 424 -16.67 -70.12 -16.35
C THR A 424 -17.71 -68.96 -16.38
N GLU A 425 -17.87 -68.13 -17.45
CA GLU A 425 -17.34 -68.11 -18.84
C GLU A 425 -17.23 -66.64 -19.35
N GLU A 426 -16.22 -66.35 -20.20
CA GLU A 426 -16.23 -65.60 -21.50
C GLU A 426 -17.04 -64.26 -21.72
N GLU A 427 -16.70 -63.30 -22.61
CA GLU A 427 -15.64 -63.17 -23.66
C GLU A 427 -15.42 -61.69 -24.12
N LYS A 428 -14.19 -61.34 -24.62
CA LYS A 428 -13.79 -60.33 -25.68
C LYS A 428 -14.31 -58.86 -25.65
N MET A 429 -13.79 -57.85 -26.36
CA MET A 429 -12.68 -57.56 -27.32
C MET A 429 -12.18 -56.11 -27.01
N GLU A 430 -10.97 -55.58 -27.23
CA GLU A 430 -9.93 -55.65 -28.30
C GLU A 430 -10.12 -54.78 -29.56
N HIS A 431 -9.51 -53.58 -29.55
CA HIS A 431 -8.56 -52.97 -30.54
C HIS A 431 -8.28 -51.52 -30.04
N ASP A 432 -7.06 -50.96 -29.96
CA ASP A 432 -5.84 -50.94 -30.81
C ASP A 432 -5.90 -49.98 -32.02
N GLY A 433 -4.76 -49.36 -32.35
CA GLY A 433 -4.59 -48.34 -33.39
C GLY A 433 -3.43 -47.38 -33.08
N SER A 434 -2.30 -47.53 -33.77
CA SER A 434 -1.02 -46.83 -33.47
C SER A 434 -0.38 -46.16 -34.71
N HIS A 435 0.47 -45.16 -34.48
CA HIS A 435 1.54 -44.59 -35.36
C HIS A 435 2.39 -43.63 -34.47
N VAL A 436 3.73 -43.55 -34.41
CA VAL A 436 4.85 -43.68 -35.40
C VAL A 436 4.85 -42.51 -36.41
N GLY A 437 5.92 -41.73 -36.64
CA GLY A 437 7.30 -41.60 -36.09
C GLY A 437 8.03 -40.45 -36.85
N GLU A 438 9.23 -39.96 -36.52
CA GLU A 438 10.20 -40.23 -35.44
C GLU A 438 10.52 -38.93 -34.64
N GLY A 439 11.70 -38.27 -34.54
CA GLY A 439 13.10 -38.52 -34.96
C GLY A 439 14.01 -37.25 -34.87
N GLY A 440 15.34 -37.39 -34.78
CA GLY A 440 16.32 -36.33 -35.13
C GLY A 440 17.23 -35.70 -34.05
N THR A 441 18.37 -36.35 -33.74
CA THR A 441 19.63 -35.77 -33.17
C THR A 441 20.83 -36.61 -33.70
N PRO A 442 22.13 -36.24 -33.57
CA PRO A 442 22.76 -35.15 -32.80
C PRO A 442 23.84 -34.35 -33.61
N VAL A 443 24.65 -33.52 -32.93
CA VAL A 443 26.15 -33.47 -32.99
C VAL A 443 26.70 -32.42 -32.01
N LYS A 444 27.97 -32.55 -31.58
CA LYS A 444 28.73 -31.62 -30.71
C LYS A 444 30.12 -31.32 -31.29
N GLY A 445 30.70 -30.18 -30.91
CA GLY A 445 32.12 -29.84 -31.09
C GLY A 445 32.38 -28.64 -32.03
N ASN A 446 33.44 -27.83 -31.88
CA ASN A 446 34.51 -27.81 -30.88
C ASN A 446 35.05 -26.38 -30.61
N ASP A 447 35.55 -26.23 -29.37
CA ASP A 447 36.62 -25.38 -28.79
C ASP A 447 37.37 -24.23 -29.52
N ALA A 448 37.88 -23.34 -28.64
CA ALA A 448 38.98 -22.37 -28.82
C ALA A 448 38.73 -21.16 -29.75
N ASP A 449 39.46 -20.03 -29.65
CA ASP A 449 40.62 -19.64 -28.82
C ASP A 449 40.47 -18.17 -28.34
N SER A 450 41.20 -17.75 -27.29
CA SER A 450 41.29 -16.34 -26.86
C SER A 450 42.58 -16.06 -26.09
N LYS A 451 43.43 -15.20 -26.66
CA LYS A 451 44.82 -15.03 -26.23
C LYS A 451 45.00 -14.18 -24.97
N LYS A 452 46.01 -14.55 -24.17
CA LYS A 452 46.62 -13.72 -23.11
C LYS A 452 47.13 -12.38 -23.66
N MET A 453 47.18 -11.37 -22.79
CA MET A 453 48.29 -10.42 -22.78
C MET A 453 48.61 -9.92 -21.35
N GLU A 454 49.72 -10.44 -20.80
CA GLU A 454 50.51 -9.87 -19.71
C GLU A 454 51.51 -8.85 -20.34
N THR A 455 52.09 -7.84 -19.70
CA THR A 455 52.05 -7.23 -18.35
C THR A 455 52.76 -5.86 -18.43
N THR A 456 52.60 -4.97 -17.45
CA THR A 456 53.71 -4.13 -16.94
C THR A 456 53.36 -3.45 -15.61
N GLU A 457 54.38 -3.10 -14.83
CA GLU A 457 54.26 -2.59 -13.45
C GLU A 457 54.45 -1.06 -13.37
N GLY A 458 54.01 -0.45 -12.26
CA GLY A 458 54.21 0.96 -11.96
C GLY A 458 53.94 1.28 -10.50
N ALA A 459 54.91 1.01 -9.62
CA ALA A 459 54.76 1.16 -8.18
C ALA A 459 55.14 2.56 -7.66
N ALA A 460 54.36 3.08 -6.70
CA ALA A 460 54.72 4.24 -5.88
C ALA A 460 54.20 4.05 -4.44
N ASN A 461 55.06 4.22 -3.44
CA ASN A 461 54.74 3.97 -2.03
C ASN A 461 54.20 5.23 -1.33
N GLY A 462 53.22 5.04 -0.44
CA GLY A 462 52.77 6.05 0.54
C GLY A 462 52.40 5.35 1.85
N ALA A 463 53.19 5.56 2.91
CA ALA A 463 53.10 4.77 4.14
C ALA A 463 52.02 5.26 5.11
N THR A 464 51.27 4.32 5.70
CA THR A 464 50.28 4.58 6.77
C THR A 464 50.82 4.23 8.16
N SER A 465 50.57 5.08 9.15
CA SER A 465 50.83 4.78 10.57
C SER A 465 49.52 4.42 11.32
N PRO A 466 49.52 3.45 12.24
CA PRO A 466 48.30 2.95 12.87
C PRO A 466 47.83 3.82 14.06
N GLY A 467 46.86 4.70 13.82
CA GLY A 467 46.14 5.43 14.88
C GLY A 467 45.04 4.57 15.52
N LYS A 468 45.10 4.36 16.84
CA LYS A 468 44.10 3.59 17.61
C LYS A 468 42.69 4.19 17.44
N ARG A 469 41.74 3.40 16.94
CA ARG A 469 40.31 3.65 17.16
C ARG A 469 39.83 2.80 18.34
N GLY A 470 39.22 3.42 19.33
CA GLY A 470 38.52 2.68 20.38
C GLY A 470 37.26 2.03 19.80
N ALA A 471 37.04 0.76 20.12
CA ALA A 471 35.78 0.09 19.81
C ALA A 471 34.70 0.62 20.77
N SER A 472 33.86 1.54 20.30
CA SER A 472 32.56 1.77 20.94
C SER A 472 31.66 0.61 20.55
N GLU A 473 31.23 -0.19 21.53
CA GLU A 473 30.26 -1.26 21.29
C GLU A 473 28.95 -0.64 20.80
N VAL A 474 28.61 -0.85 19.52
CA VAL A 474 27.29 -0.50 19.00
C VAL A 474 26.33 -1.59 19.46
N SER A 475 25.73 -1.39 20.63
CA SER A 475 24.63 -2.22 21.12
C SER A 475 23.53 -2.29 20.05
N ALA A 476 23.20 -3.49 19.59
CA ALA A 476 22.18 -3.68 18.57
C ALA A 476 20.80 -3.28 19.12
N SER A 477 20.31 -2.10 18.73
CA SER A 477 18.99 -1.61 19.14
C SER A 477 17.91 -2.46 18.47
N GLU A 478 17.22 -3.30 19.25
CA GLU A 478 16.11 -4.12 18.75
C GLU A 478 15.05 -3.23 18.07
N GLU A 479 14.79 -3.49 16.79
CA GLU A 479 14.02 -2.57 15.95
C GLU A 479 12.51 -2.66 16.25
N LEU A 480 12.06 -1.82 17.19
CA LEU A 480 10.69 -1.69 17.70
C LEU A 480 9.61 -1.88 16.61
N LEU A 481 8.64 -2.77 16.91
CA LEU A 481 7.47 -2.98 16.07
C LEU A 481 6.56 -1.76 16.15
N PHE A 482 6.27 -1.29 17.36
CA PHE A 482 5.78 0.07 17.61
C PHE A 482 6.06 0.56 19.03
N LYS A 483 5.80 1.86 19.22
CA LYS A 483 5.69 2.53 20.52
C LYS A 483 4.39 3.34 20.58
N ALA A 484 3.64 3.17 21.65
CA ALA A 484 2.34 3.80 21.83
C ALA A 484 2.11 4.21 23.30
N CYS A 485 1.36 5.27 23.53
CA CYS A 485 0.83 5.60 24.86
C CYS A 485 -0.60 5.06 24.96
N LEU A 486 -0.80 4.08 25.85
CA LEU A 486 -2.10 3.56 26.23
C LEU A 486 -2.55 4.26 27.52
N SER A 487 -3.54 5.14 27.44
CA SER A 487 -4.06 5.83 28.62
C SER A 487 -5.48 5.38 28.96
N ILE A 488 -5.79 5.36 30.26
CA ILE A 488 -7.06 4.90 30.84
C ILE A 488 -7.54 6.00 31.79
N SER A 489 -8.76 6.48 31.59
CA SER A 489 -9.34 7.61 32.33
C SER A 489 -10.85 7.42 32.51
N MET A 490 -11.44 8.22 33.40
CA MET A 490 -12.89 8.37 33.47
C MET A 490 -13.30 9.56 32.61
N ILE A 491 -14.30 9.37 31.74
CA ILE A 491 -14.90 10.44 30.92
C ILE A 491 -16.41 10.33 31.10
N ASP A 492 -17.04 11.45 31.48
CA ASP A 492 -18.43 11.54 31.96
C ASP A 492 -18.74 10.54 33.09
N LYS A 493 -19.30 9.38 32.74
CA LYS A 493 -19.63 8.27 33.66
C LYS A 493 -19.00 6.93 33.24
N GLY A 494 -18.30 6.90 32.11
CA GLY A 494 -17.65 5.70 31.55
C GLY A 494 -16.15 5.66 31.82
N ILE A 495 -15.57 4.47 31.72
CA ILE A 495 -14.10 4.33 31.63
C ILE A 495 -13.71 4.27 30.15
N VAL A 496 -12.76 5.09 29.77
CA VAL A 496 -12.27 5.22 28.40
C VAL A 496 -10.80 4.85 28.34
N MET A 497 -10.47 3.98 27.39
CA MET A 497 -9.13 3.53 27.05
C MET A 497 -8.74 4.10 25.69
N GLU A 498 -7.61 4.80 25.63
CA GLU A 498 -7.12 5.49 24.44
C GLU A 498 -5.71 5.03 24.06
N MET A 499 -5.55 4.51 22.84
CA MET A 499 -4.24 4.12 22.30
C MET A 499 -3.71 5.18 21.34
N ALA A 500 -2.78 6.02 21.81
CA ALA A 500 -2.09 7.02 21.01
C ALA A 500 -0.79 6.45 20.42
N TRP A 501 -0.62 6.57 19.10
CA TRP A 501 0.63 6.18 18.43
C TRP A 501 1.74 7.20 18.67
N LEU A 502 2.96 6.73 18.94
CA LEU A 502 4.16 7.57 19.03
C LEU A 502 5.08 7.33 17.83
N GLU A 503 5.67 6.14 17.71
CA GLU A 503 6.65 5.77 16.68
C GLU A 503 6.60 4.25 16.37
N GLY A 504 7.32 3.77 15.37
CA GLY A 504 7.31 2.35 14.97
C GLY A 504 7.27 2.09 13.46
N LYS A 505 7.25 0.80 13.09
CA LYS A 505 7.23 0.31 11.70
C LYS A 505 5.91 0.63 11.01
N ASP A 506 4.80 0.18 11.59
CA ASP A 506 3.45 0.49 11.11
C ASP A 506 2.40 0.41 12.24
N LYS A 507 1.23 0.99 11.99
CA LYS A 507 0.13 1.01 12.96
C LYS A 507 -0.64 -0.31 13.04
N ASP A 508 -0.38 -1.28 12.18
CA ASP A 508 -1.23 -2.45 12.02
C ASP A 508 -1.01 -3.44 13.18
N GLY A 509 0.22 -3.53 13.72
CA GLY A 509 0.48 -4.17 15.02
C GLY A 509 -0.28 -3.52 16.19
N MET A 510 -0.28 -2.19 16.29
CA MET A 510 -1.02 -1.44 17.33
C MET A 510 -2.55 -1.63 17.18
N ASN A 511 -3.06 -1.58 15.95
CA ASN A 511 -4.46 -1.83 15.62
C ASN A 511 -4.89 -3.24 16.07
N GLN A 512 -4.07 -4.26 15.78
CA GLN A 512 -4.31 -5.64 16.21
C GLN A 512 -4.33 -5.78 17.73
N LEU A 513 -3.41 -5.14 18.46
CA LEU A 513 -3.38 -5.17 19.93
C LEU A 513 -4.64 -4.54 20.52
N VAL A 514 -5.09 -3.38 20.01
CA VAL A 514 -6.35 -2.75 20.44
C VAL A 514 -7.56 -3.65 20.15
N CYS A 515 -7.61 -4.30 18.98
CA CYS A 515 -8.66 -5.27 18.67
C CYS A 515 -8.61 -6.51 19.58
N TYR A 516 -7.41 -6.98 19.95
CA TYR A 516 -7.23 -8.09 20.89
C TYR A 516 -7.74 -7.72 22.29
N ILE A 517 -7.39 -6.53 22.80
CA ILE A 517 -7.88 -6.00 24.08
C ILE A 517 -9.42 -5.88 24.06
N LYS A 518 -9.99 -5.27 23.02
CA LYS A 518 -11.45 -5.18 22.81
C LYS A 518 -12.12 -6.56 22.85
N SER A 519 -11.48 -7.59 22.30
CA SER A 519 -12.01 -8.97 22.33
C SER A 519 -12.02 -9.60 23.72
N GLN A 520 -11.26 -9.09 24.71
CA GLN A 520 -11.34 -9.57 26.10
C GLN A 520 -12.56 -8.99 26.82
N PHE A 521 -12.91 -7.73 26.55
CA PHE A 521 -14.06 -7.06 27.13
C PHE A 521 -15.41 -7.75 26.78
N THR A 522 -15.43 -8.57 25.72
CA THR A 522 -16.61 -9.28 25.21
C THR A 522 -16.66 -10.77 25.55
N LYS A 523 -15.76 -11.29 26.40
CA LYS A 523 -15.73 -12.71 26.83
C LYS A 523 -16.40 -12.93 28.20
N VAL A 524 -17.22 -11.97 28.63
CA VAL A 524 -17.59 -11.69 30.02
C VAL A 524 -19.06 -11.30 30.10
#